data_AF-A0A1D2VP05-F1
#
_entry.id   AF-A0A1D2VP05-F1
#
_cell.length_a   1.000
_cell.length_b   1.000
_cell.length_c   1.000
_cell.angle_alpha   90.00
_cell.angle_beta   90.00
_cell.angle_gamma   90.00
#
_symmetry.space_group_name_H-M   'P 1'
#
loop_
_entity.id
_entity.type
_entity.pdbx_description
1 polymer ?
#
loop_
_entity_poly.entity_id
_entity_poly.type
_entity_poly.pdbx_seq_one_letter_code
_entity_poly.pdbx_strand_id
1 'polypeptide(L)'
;MFKLFKSINSLNSLAAKPAKPTTTSLILLSNSTKLPQTTPKLLNFSSNMPKARNYSKKSKSNNQRNRNNNNTNLMRNNSLFSVDPNKPPLLILSSVGNPENQFGLTRHNAGHIILNYLKLIYNYPNFSKLNGFSNGVVSRFDSPSTNNLILYKSTNYMNESAKSFASQIPYLSNQFGNFYNICLVVIHDELSLPLGKIQIRKRCSSPRGHNGLKSIQSSNIGANFITVSIGIGRPDSRDPNVVSDYVLSNFNNNELLSLNQTATQLYNHIEQMKLGQYVYEINDN
;
A
#
# COMPACT_ATOMS: atom_id res chain seq x y z
N MET A 1 -22.89 -31.38 -48.01
CA MET A 1 -23.73 -32.58 -47.85
C MET A 1 -23.35 -33.27 -46.53
N PHE A 2 -23.69 -32.65 -45.41
CA PHE A 2 -23.32 -33.07 -44.05
C PHE A 2 -24.36 -34.05 -43.49
N LYS A 3 -23.89 -35.21 -43.04
CA LYS A 3 -24.70 -36.27 -42.42
C LYS A 3 -24.98 -35.97 -40.94
N LEU A 4 -26.27 -36.06 -40.63
CA LEU A 4 -26.93 -36.68 -39.46
C LEU A 4 -26.43 -36.43 -38.03
N PHE A 5 -27.32 -35.70 -37.35
CA PHE A 5 -27.79 -35.71 -35.95
C PHE A 5 -27.84 -37.02 -35.14
N LYS A 6 -27.84 -36.77 -33.82
CA LYS A 6 -28.54 -37.42 -32.68
C LYS A 6 -27.84 -38.56 -31.91
N SER A 7 -27.51 -38.28 -30.64
CA SER A 7 -28.30 -38.74 -29.49
C SER A 7 -27.69 -38.24 -28.17
N ILE A 8 -28.49 -37.65 -27.28
CA ILE A 8 -28.62 -38.02 -25.86
C ILE A 8 -29.81 -37.20 -25.31
N ASN A 9 -30.88 -37.90 -24.98
CA ASN A 9 -32.01 -37.41 -24.19
C ASN A 9 -31.73 -37.65 -22.70
N SER A 10 -32.06 -36.62 -21.91
CA SER A 10 -32.70 -36.61 -20.59
C SER A 10 -32.40 -37.72 -19.56
N LEU A 11 -32.15 -37.30 -18.32
CA LEU A 11 -33.03 -37.64 -17.20
C LEU A 11 -32.92 -36.58 -16.09
N ASN A 12 -34.08 -36.05 -15.72
CA ASN A 12 -34.33 -35.09 -14.65
C ASN A 12 -34.57 -35.81 -13.32
N SER A 13 -34.44 -35.01 -12.26
CA SER A 13 -35.03 -35.14 -10.91
C SER A 13 -34.23 -35.89 -9.86
N LEU A 14 -33.75 -35.15 -8.86
CA LEU A 14 -34.20 -35.32 -7.47
C LEU A 14 -33.88 -34.05 -6.68
N ALA A 15 -34.92 -33.41 -6.16
CA ALA A 15 -34.85 -32.28 -5.26
C ALA A 15 -34.64 -32.76 -3.81
N ALA A 16 -33.72 -32.15 -3.07
CA ALA A 16 -33.67 -32.24 -1.61
C ALA A 16 -33.21 -30.89 -1.01
N LYS A 17 -33.91 -30.49 0.06
CA LYS A 17 -33.94 -29.19 0.73
C LYS A 17 -32.64 -28.84 1.51
N PRO A 18 -32.44 -27.55 1.88
CA PRO A 18 -31.25 -27.08 2.59
C PRO A 18 -31.24 -27.43 4.08
N ALA A 19 -30.10 -27.88 4.59
CA ALA A 19 -29.89 -28.12 6.02
C ALA A 19 -29.55 -26.82 6.76
N LYS A 20 -30.24 -26.60 7.90
CA LYS A 20 -30.05 -25.50 8.86
C LYS A 20 -28.80 -25.68 9.73
N PRO A 21 -28.26 -24.60 10.33
CA PRO A 21 -27.06 -24.66 11.17
C PRO A 21 -27.36 -25.23 12.56
N THR A 22 -26.49 -26.11 13.03
CA THR A 22 -26.57 -26.73 14.36
C THR A 22 -25.95 -25.80 15.41
N THR A 23 -26.79 -25.28 16.30
CA THR A 23 -26.42 -24.75 17.62
C THR A 23 -26.01 -25.90 18.54
N THR A 24 -24.81 -25.83 19.13
CA THR A 24 -24.47 -26.62 20.32
C THR A 24 -23.91 -25.71 21.40
N SER A 25 -24.44 -25.94 22.59
CA SER A 25 -24.49 -25.13 23.80
C SER A 25 -23.17 -25.05 24.58
N LEU A 26 -23.11 -24.03 25.44
CA LEU A 26 -22.14 -23.82 26.51
C LEU A 26 -21.78 -25.10 27.29
N ILE A 27 -20.48 -25.29 27.53
CA ILE A 27 -19.99 -26.03 28.70
C ILE A 27 -19.10 -25.07 29.51
N LEU A 28 -19.64 -24.73 30.68
CA LEU A 28 -18.99 -24.04 31.78
C LEU A 28 -18.15 -25.09 32.53
N LEU A 29 -16.81 -25.00 32.49
CA LEU A 29 -15.97 -25.68 33.47
C LEU A 29 -15.07 -24.66 34.16
N SER A 30 -15.50 -24.32 35.38
CA SER A 30 -14.70 -23.72 36.43
C SER A 30 -13.48 -24.58 36.72
N ASN A 31 -12.29 -24.00 36.68
CA ASN A 31 -11.19 -24.46 37.53
C ASN A 31 -10.38 -23.26 38.02
N SER A 32 -10.53 -23.04 39.32
CA SER A 32 -9.78 -22.13 40.15
C SER A 32 -8.33 -22.58 40.27
N THR A 33 -7.38 -21.77 39.81
CA THR A 33 -5.99 -21.84 40.27
C THR A 33 -5.52 -20.42 40.62
N LYS A 34 -5.12 -20.26 41.88
CA LYS A 34 -4.63 -19.01 42.48
C LYS A 34 -3.43 -18.49 41.69
N LEU A 35 -3.50 -17.24 41.22
CA LEU A 35 -2.32 -16.47 40.80
C LEU A 35 -1.57 -15.94 42.03
N PRO A 36 -0.24 -16.05 42.10
CA PRO A 36 0.56 -15.32 43.06
C PRO A 36 0.64 -13.84 42.67
N GLN A 37 0.32 -12.96 43.62
CA GLN A 37 0.63 -11.54 43.54
C GLN A 37 2.13 -11.35 43.68
N THR A 38 2.80 -10.98 42.59
CA THR A 38 4.14 -10.38 42.65
C THR A 38 4.09 -9.02 41.97
N THR A 39 4.29 -7.99 42.78
CA THR A 39 4.42 -6.59 42.37
C THR A 39 5.73 -6.42 41.59
N PRO A 40 5.73 -5.84 40.37
CA PRO A 40 6.96 -5.40 39.75
C PRO A 40 7.35 -4.02 40.30
N LYS A 41 8.55 -3.97 40.88
CA LYS A 41 9.26 -2.75 41.31
C LYS A 41 9.36 -1.75 40.17
N LEU A 42 9.00 -0.48 40.46
CA LEU A 42 9.36 0.68 39.65
C LEU A 42 10.89 0.72 39.47
N LEU A 43 11.35 0.58 38.22
CA LEU A 43 12.69 0.98 37.82
C LEU A 43 12.61 2.39 37.22
N ASN A 44 13.13 3.35 37.98
CA ASN A 44 13.38 4.72 37.55
C ASN A 44 14.38 4.71 36.38
N PHE A 45 13.90 4.89 35.15
CA PHE A 45 14.77 5.30 34.05
C PHE A 45 14.88 6.82 34.03
N SER A 46 16.02 7.27 34.54
CA SER A 46 16.52 8.63 34.44
C SER A 46 16.53 9.11 32.99
N SER A 47 15.90 10.27 32.78
CA SER A 47 15.87 11.05 31.55
C SER A 47 17.26 11.57 31.20
N ASN A 48 17.93 10.94 30.23
CA ASN A 48 19.07 11.53 29.53
C ASN A 48 18.77 11.62 28.03
N MET A 49 17.97 12.63 27.67
CA MET A 49 17.90 13.13 26.30
C MET A 49 19.20 13.89 25.97
N PRO A 50 19.88 13.58 24.85
CA PRO A 50 21.01 14.40 24.40
C PRO A 50 20.51 15.77 23.94
N LYS A 51 21.02 16.82 24.59
CA LYS A 51 20.75 18.22 24.27
C LYS A 51 21.16 18.55 22.84
N ALA A 52 20.25 19.23 22.12
CA ALA A 52 20.48 19.81 20.81
C ALA A 52 21.72 20.72 20.83
N ARG A 53 22.70 20.42 19.98
CA ARG A 53 23.86 21.29 19.74
C ARG A 53 23.41 22.52 18.95
N ASN A 54 23.57 23.69 19.57
CA ASN A 54 23.45 24.99 18.94
C ASN A 54 24.44 25.13 17.79
N TYR A 55 23.95 25.20 16.55
CA TYR A 55 24.71 25.77 15.44
C TYR A 55 24.40 27.27 15.34
N SER A 56 25.45 28.03 15.59
CA SER A 56 25.55 29.48 15.53
C SER A 56 25.25 30.02 14.12
N LYS A 57 24.53 31.15 14.10
CA LYS A 57 24.31 32.03 12.95
C LYS A 57 25.65 32.51 12.38
N LYS A 58 25.90 32.26 11.09
CA LYS A 58 26.86 33.04 10.30
C LYS A 58 26.24 33.51 8.98
N SER A 59 26.11 34.84 8.90
CA SER A 59 26.22 35.74 7.75
C SER A 59 25.60 35.33 6.40
N LYS A 60 24.59 36.11 6.00
CA LYS A 60 24.19 36.32 4.61
C LYS A 60 25.38 36.85 3.80
N SER A 61 25.72 36.21 2.69
CA SER A 61 26.41 36.87 1.57
C SER A 61 25.59 36.68 0.30
N ASN A 62 25.36 37.78 -0.39
CA ASN A 62 24.76 37.85 -1.71
C ASN A 62 25.69 37.16 -2.72
N ASN A 63 25.14 36.27 -3.54
CA ASN A 63 25.67 36.01 -4.87
C ASN A 63 24.53 35.49 -5.77
N GLN A 64 23.89 36.42 -6.46
CA GLN A 64 23.27 36.16 -7.75
C GLN A 64 24.38 35.74 -8.72
N ARG A 65 24.31 34.52 -9.28
CA ARG A 65 24.81 34.19 -10.62
C ARG A 65 24.51 32.72 -10.98
N ASN A 66 23.75 32.58 -12.06
CA ASN A 66 23.78 31.52 -13.08
C ASN A 66 24.29 30.13 -12.68
N ARG A 67 23.36 29.18 -12.54
CA ARG A 67 23.62 27.76 -12.83
C ARG A 67 22.51 27.18 -13.71
N ASN A 68 22.72 27.40 -15.00
CA ASN A 68 22.43 26.54 -16.16
C ASN A 68 21.65 25.24 -15.89
N ASN A 69 20.44 25.16 -16.45
CA ASN A 69 19.93 24.21 -17.47
C ASN A 69 20.58 22.81 -17.66
N ASN A 70 21.22 22.21 -16.66
CA ASN A 70 21.82 20.88 -16.76
C ASN A 70 20.99 19.78 -16.09
N ASN A 71 19.92 20.11 -15.35
CA ASN A 71 19.07 19.12 -14.67
C ASN A 71 18.01 18.47 -15.58
N THR A 72 17.72 19.05 -16.74
CA THR A 72 16.69 18.52 -17.66
C THR A 72 17.19 17.33 -18.48
N ASN A 73 18.50 17.21 -18.72
CA ASN A 73 19.09 16.12 -19.49
C ASN A 73 19.40 14.87 -18.64
N LEU A 74 19.58 14.99 -17.32
CA LEU A 74 19.82 13.83 -16.45
C LEU A 74 18.56 12.96 -16.27
N MET A 75 17.36 13.51 -16.49
CA MET A 75 16.10 12.78 -16.31
C MET A 75 15.61 12.03 -17.55
N ARG A 76 16.20 12.25 -18.73
CA ARG A 76 15.79 11.54 -19.96
C ARG A 76 16.34 10.12 -20.08
N ASN A 77 17.40 9.78 -19.34
CA ASN A 77 18.11 8.49 -19.49
C ASN A 77 18.02 7.60 -18.25
N ASN A 78 16.88 7.56 -17.56
CA ASN A 78 16.65 6.53 -16.54
C ASN A 78 16.13 5.25 -17.22
N SER A 79 17.05 4.41 -17.70
CA SER A 79 16.76 3.12 -18.36
C SER A 79 15.92 2.16 -17.49
N LEU A 80 15.89 2.38 -16.18
CA LEU A 80 15.05 1.65 -15.23
C LEU A 80 13.55 1.67 -15.56
N PHE A 81 13.09 2.62 -16.39
CA PHE A 81 11.67 2.87 -16.62
C PHE A 81 11.29 3.20 -18.06
N SER A 82 12.13 2.85 -19.04
CA SER A 82 11.72 2.89 -20.45
C SER A 82 10.58 1.90 -20.67
N VAL A 83 9.46 2.37 -21.25
CA VAL A 83 8.30 1.51 -21.53
C VAL A 83 8.49 0.88 -22.92
N ASP A 84 8.52 -0.45 -22.96
CA ASP A 84 8.53 -1.23 -24.21
C ASP A 84 7.07 -1.46 -24.65
N PRO A 85 6.63 -0.96 -25.82
CA PRO A 85 5.25 -1.11 -26.26
C PRO A 85 4.82 -2.57 -26.47
N ASN A 86 5.76 -3.51 -26.58
CA ASN A 86 5.47 -4.92 -26.79
C ASN A 86 5.34 -5.72 -25.48
N LYS A 87 5.61 -5.10 -24.33
CA LYS A 87 5.56 -5.78 -23.03
C LYS A 87 4.33 -5.33 -22.23
N PRO A 88 3.56 -6.25 -21.64
CA PRO A 88 2.51 -5.87 -20.70
C PRO A 88 3.10 -5.26 -19.43
N PRO A 89 2.35 -4.42 -18.68
CA PRO A 89 2.80 -3.92 -17.40
C PRO A 89 2.75 -5.01 -16.32
N LEU A 90 3.78 -5.07 -15.47
CA LEU A 90 3.77 -5.77 -14.19
C LEU A 90 3.61 -4.72 -13.08
N LEU A 91 2.45 -4.71 -12.44
CA LEU A 91 2.16 -3.76 -11.37
C LEU A 91 2.76 -4.23 -10.05
N ILE A 92 3.44 -3.33 -9.36
CA ILE A 92 3.80 -3.49 -7.96
C ILE A 92 3.01 -2.46 -7.18
N LEU A 93 1.97 -2.94 -6.51
CA LEU A 93 1.14 -2.15 -5.61
C LEU A 93 1.80 -2.16 -4.24
N SER A 94 2.50 -1.07 -3.95
CA SER A 94 3.27 -0.88 -2.74
C SER A 94 2.58 0.12 -1.83
N SER A 95 2.18 -0.29 -0.63
CA SER A 95 1.63 0.63 0.34
C SER A 95 2.70 1.22 1.24
N VAL A 96 2.48 2.46 1.63
CA VAL A 96 3.25 3.16 2.66
C VAL A 96 2.42 3.19 3.94
N GLY A 97 3.06 2.93 5.07
CA GLY A 97 2.43 2.99 6.39
C GLY A 97 3.46 2.78 7.49
N ASN A 98 2.99 2.80 8.74
CA ASN A 98 3.78 2.42 9.91
C ASN A 98 3.70 0.90 10.18
N PRO A 99 4.65 0.34 10.96
CA PRO A 99 4.64 -1.08 11.32
C PRO A 99 3.31 -1.54 11.95
N GLU A 100 2.74 -2.65 11.46
CA GLU A 100 1.38 -3.09 11.83
C GLU A 100 1.24 -3.57 13.29
N ASN A 101 2.34 -3.98 13.94
CA ASN A 101 2.33 -4.46 15.33
C ASN A 101 1.81 -3.41 16.34
N GLN A 102 1.94 -2.13 16.02
CA GLN A 102 1.51 -1.01 16.85
C GLN A 102 0.43 -0.16 16.16
N PHE A 103 0.42 -0.13 14.82
CA PHE A 103 -0.37 0.85 14.05
C PHE A 103 -1.33 0.21 13.03
N GLY A 104 -1.61 -1.10 13.15
CA GLY A 104 -2.28 -1.90 12.13
C GLY A 104 -3.58 -1.32 11.56
N LEU A 105 -4.39 -0.65 12.38
CA LEU A 105 -5.68 -0.07 11.99
C LEU A 105 -5.71 1.46 11.95
N THR A 106 -4.55 2.11 12.02
CA THR A 106 -4.49 3.58 12.01
C THR A 106 -4.80 4.15 10.63
N ARG A 107 -5.24 5.41 10.59
CA ARG A 107 -5.53 6.13 9.35
C ARG A 107 -4.31 6.21 8.41
N HIS A 108 -3.10 6.37 8.95
CA HIS A 108 -1.85 6.29 8.19
C HIS A 108 -1.56 4.92 7.58
N ASN A 109 -2.26 3.89 8.03
CA ASN A 109 -2.16 2.54 7.48
C ASN A 109 -3.29 2.23 6.49
N ALA A 110 -4.03 3.23 5.99
CA ALA A 110 -5.07 3.03 4.97
C ALA A 110 -4.56 2.24 3.76
N GLY A 111 -3.34 2.53 3.28
CA GLY A 111 -2.70 1.76 2.22
C GLY A 111 -2.49 0.28 2.57
N HIS A 112 -2.00 -0.02 3.77
CA HIS A 112 -1.84 -1.40 4.26
C HIS A 112 -3.19 -2.13 4.34
N ILE A 113 -4.20 -1.46 4.87
CA ILE A 113 -5.57 -1.99 5.01
C ILE A 113 -6.16 -2.32 3.63
N ILE A 114 -6.04 -1.40 2.66
CA ILE A 114 -6.48 -1.62 1.28
C ILE A 114 -5.76 -2.82 0.66
N LEU A 115 -4.45 -2.98 0.86
CA LEU A 115 -3.73 -4.15 0.36
C LEU A 115 -4.18 -5.45 1.03
N ASN A 116 -4.57 -5.43 2.30
CA ASN A 116 -5.13 -6.61 2.96
C ASN A 116 -6.49 -7.00 2.35
N TYR A 117 -7.36 -6.03 2.03
CA TYR A 117 -8.62 -6.32 1.33
C TYR A 117 -8.40 -6.81 -0.11
N LEU A 118 -7.52 -6.16 -0.87
CA LEU A 118 -7.16 -6.60 -2.22
C LEU A 118 -6.58 -8.01 -2.23
N LYS A 119 -5.75 -8.36 -1.24
CA LYS A 119 -5.23 -9.72 -1.07
C LYS A 119 -6.37 -10.73 -0.99
N LEU A 120 -7.44 -10.43 -0.26
CA LEU A 120 -8.61 -11.31 -0.15
C LEU A 120 -9.40 -11.35 -1.46
N ILE A 121 -9.63 -10.20 -2.11
CA ILE A 121 -10.35 -10.11 -3.39
C ILE A 121 -9.66 -10.94 -4.49
N TYR A 122 -8.33 -10.84 -4.58
CA TYR A 122 -7.54 -11.61 -5.55
C TYR A 122 -7.23 -13.04 -5.11
N ASN A 123 -7.64 -13.44 -3.91
CA ASN A 123 -7.27 -14.73 -3.29
C ASN A 123 -5.76 -14.98 -3.26
N TYR A 124 -5.00 -13.94 -2.93
CA TYR A 124 -3.55 -13.99 -2.81
C TYR A 124 -3.10 -14.66 -1.51
N PRO A 125 -1.91 -15.30 -1.50
CA PRO A 125 -1.36 -15.91 -0.28
C PRO A 125 -1.08 -14.86 0.80
N ASN A 126 -0.83 -15.31 2.03
CA ASN A 126 -0.45 -14.40 3.10
C ASN A 126 0.85 -13.67 2.79
N PHE A 127 0.95 -12.43 3.25
CA PHE A 127 2.16 -11.64 3.13
C PHE A 127 3.33 -12.32 3.85
N SER A 128 4.46 -12.45 3.16
CA SER A 128 5.68 -13.06 3.69
C SER A 128 6.91 -12.27 3.27
N LYS A 129 8.03 -12.47 3.97
CA LYS A 129 9.31 -11.89 3.54
C LYS A 129 9.77 -12.61 2.28
N LEU A 130 10.35 -11.84 1.35
CA LEU A 130 10.88 -12.37 0.10
C LEU A 130 12.29 -11.83 -0.13
N ASN A 131 13.22 -12.71 -0.49
CA ASN A 131 14.58 -12.31 -0.84
C ASN A 131 14.55 -11.32 -2.01
N GLY A 132 15.32 -10.24 -1.90
CA GLY A 132 15.31 -9.12 -2.85
C GLY A 132 14.33 -8.00 -2.51
N PHE A 133 13.38 -8.22 -1.60
CA PHE A 133 12.50 -7.19 -1.05
C PHE A 133 12.90 -6.86 0.39
N SER A 134 13.72 -5.83 0.56
CA SER A 134 14.11 -5.38 1.89
C SER A 134 12.98 -4.63 2.59
N ASN A 135 12.93 -4.72 3.92
CA ASN A 135 12.09 -3.88 4.78
C ASN A 135 10.59 -3.90 4.45
N GLY A 136 10.09 -5.06 3.99
CA GLY A 136 8.67 -5.25 3.76
C GLY A 136 8.29 -6.70 3.60
N VAL A 137 7.00 -6.89 3.33
CA VAL A 137 6.40 -8.20 3.07
C VAL A 137 5.65 -8.16 1.74
N VAL A 138 5.69 -9.27 1.02
CA VAL A 138 5.14 -9.42 -0.32
C VAL A 138 4.03 -10.45 -0.30
N SER A 139 3.01 -10.21 -1.10
CA SER A 139 2.04 -11.22 -1.49
C SER A 139 1.91 -11.23 -3.02
N ARG A 140 2.16 -12.39 -3.63
CA ARG A 140 2.10 -12.62 -5.08
C ARG A 140 1.89 -14.10 -5.35
N PHE A 141 1.43 -14.42 -6.56
CA PHE A 141 1.57 -15.76 -7.11
C PHE A 141 2.99 -16.00 -7.63
N ASP A 142 3.38 -17.27 -7.76
CA ASP A 142 4.74 -17.66 -8.16
C ASP A 142 5.09 -17.24 -9.59
N SER A 143 4.10 -17.23 -10.48
CA SER A 143 4.25 -16.68 -11.83
C SER A 143 3.53 -15.33 -11.95
N PRO A 144 4.20 -14.27 -12.47
CA PRO A 144 3.52 -13.05 -12.84
C PRO A 144 2.45 -13.28 -13.92
N SER A 145 2.61 -14.28 -14.79
CA SER A 145 1.68 -14.55 -15.90
C SER A 145 0.24 -14.80 -15.46
N THR A 146 0.02 -15.13 -14.19
CA THR A 146 -1.30 -15.42 -13.64
C THR A 146 -2.11 -14.15 -13.37
N ASN A 147 -1.46 -13.02 -13.04
CA ASN A 147 -2.20 -11.82 -12.64
C ASN A 147 -1.48 -10.48 -12.82
N ASN A 148 -0.23 -10.46 -13.30
CA ASN A 148 0.60 -9.26 -13.52
C ASN A 148 0.60 -8.25 -12.37
N LEU A 149 0.49 -8.74 -11.12
CA LEU A 149 0.30 -7.91 -9.94
C LEU A 149 1.06 -8.49 -8.74
N ILE A 150 1.83 -7.64 -8.08
CA ILE A 150 2.54 -7.91 -6.83
C ILE A 150 2.03 -6.93 -5.79
N LEU A 151 1.66 -7.43 -4.60
CA LEU A 151 1.30 -6.60 -3.46
C LEU A 151 2.50 -6.52 -2.51
N TYR A 152 2.83 -5.31 -2.06
CA TYR A 152 3.94 -5.07 -1.15
C TYR A 152 3.51 -4.15 -0.01
N LYS A 153 3.77 -4.55 1.24
CA LYS A 153 3.61 -3.69 2.42
C LYS A 153 4.97 -3.33 2.99
N SER A 154 5.25 -2.04 3.17
CA SER A 154 6.45 -1.61 3.87
C SER A 154 6.34 -1.95 5.36
N THR A 155 7.41 -2.46 5.97
CA THR A 155 7.47 -2.71 7.42
C THR A 155 8.30 -1.67 8.17
N ASN A 156 8.71 -0.59 7.50
CA ASN A 156 9.41 0.53 8.11
C ASN A 156 8.44 1.59 8.64
N TYR A 157 8.95 2.52 9.44
CA TYR A 157 8.23 3.75 9.75
C TYR A 157 7.98 4.58 8.48
N MET A 158 6.87 5.31 8.47
CA MET A 158 6.39 6.12 7.35
C MET A 158 7.45 7.09 6.79
N ASN A 159 8.30 7.67 7.64
CA ASN A 159 9.37 8.58 7.22
C ASN A 159 10.59 7.85 6.61
N GLU A 160 10.70 6.54 6.80
CA GLU A 160 11.82 5.70 6.33
C GLU A 160 11.43 4.75 5.19
N SER A 161 10.30 5.01 4.53
CA SER A 161 9.81 4.17 3.44
C SER A 161 10.75 4.11 2.25
N ALA A 162 11.62 5.11 2.00
CA ALA A 162 12.62 5.06 0.92
C ALA A 162 13.43 3.75 0.90
N LYS A 163 13.86 3.29 2.08
CA LYS A 163 14.67 2.07 2.27
C LYS A 163 13.94 0.78 1.87
N SER A 164 12.61 0.83 1.85
CA SER A 164 11.73 -0.30 1.52
C SER A 164 11.54 -0.45 0.01
N PHE A 165 11.57 0.67 -0.72
CA PHE A 165 11.23 0.70 -2.14
C PHE A 165 12.47 0.57 -3.03
N ALA A 166 13.63 1.10 -2.61
CA ALA A 166 14.84 1.16 -3.42
C ALA A 166 15.34 -0.20 -3.96
N SER A 167 15.05 -1.31 -3.26
CA SER A 167 15.46 -2.67 -3.66
C SER A 167 14.46 -3.38 -4.58
N GLN A 168 13.19 -2.95 -4.60
CA GLN A 168 12.12 -3.65 -5.30
C GLN A 168 12.29 -3.58 -6.81
N ILE A 169 12.58 -2.38 -7.33
CA ILE A 169 12.67 -2.15 -8.77
C ILE A 169 13.85 -2.91 -9.38
N PRO A 170 15.09 -2.82 -8.87
CA PRO A 170 16.21 -3.60 -9.42
C PRO A 170 15.95 -5.12 -9.40
N TYR A 171 15.42 -5.65 -8.30
CA TYR A 171 15.09 -7.07 -8.19
C TYR A 171 14.10 -7.52 -9.27
N LEU A 172 13.02 -6.76 -9.44
CA LEU A 172 11.96 -7.10 -10.40
C LEU A 172 12.35 -6.85 -11.84
N SER A 173 13.11 -5.80 -12.13
CA SER A 173 13.67 -5.58 -13.46
C SER A 173 14.60 -6.72 -13.87
N ASN A 174 15.43 -7.22 -12.95
CA ASN A 174 16.31 -8.37 -13.21
C ASN A 174 15.52 -9.66 -13.43
N GLN A 175 14.47 -9.88 -12.63
CA GLN A 175 13.68 -11.12 -12.69
C GLN A 175 12.71 -11.16 -13.89
N PHE A 176 12.11 -10.02 -14.24
CA PHE A 176 10.95 -9.94 -15.12
C PHE A 176 11.04 -8.89 -16.23
N GLY A 177 12.05 -8.03 -16.25
CA GLY A 177 12.15 -6.90 -17.21
C GLY A 177 12.27 -7.32 -18.68
N ASN A 178 12.65 -8.58 -18.94
CA ASN A 178 12.64 -9.14 -20.29
C ASN A 178 11.22 -9.39 -20.83
N PHE A 179 10.24 -9.53 -19.95
CA PHE A 179 8.86 -9.91 -20.29
C PHE A 179 7.84 -8.82 -19.96
N TYR A 180 8.13 -7.97 -18.97
CA TYR A 180 7.19 -7.00 -18.45
C TYR A 180 7.77 -5.60 -18.33
N ASN A 181 6.90 -4.60 -18.46
CA ASN A 181 7.18 -3.23 -18.04
C ASN A 181 6.91 -3.09 -16.55
N ILE A 182 7.96 -2.88 -15.75
CA ILE A 182 7.84 -2.75 -14.30
C ILE A 182 7.15 -1.40 -13.96
N CYS A 183 5.99 -1.46 -13.30
CA CYS A 183 5.22 -0.28 -12.94
C CYS A 183 4.99 -0.20 -11.42
N LEU A 184 5.66 0.75 -10.77
CA LEU A 184 5.46 1.04 -9.36
C LEU A 184 4.21 1.90 -9.15
N VAL A 185 3.32 1.41 -8.29
CA VAL A 185 2.11 2.10 -7.84
C VAL A 185 2.14 2.21 -6.32
N VAL A 186 2.15 3.43 -5.81
CA VAL A 186 2.27 3.70 -4.38
C VAL A 186 0.92 4.05 -3.79
N ILE A 187 0.44 3.26 -2.84
CA ILE A 187 -0.83 3.50 -2.13
C ILE A 187 -0.55 4.19 -0.79
N HIS A 188 -1.27 5.26 -0.49
CA HIS A 188 -1.08 6.05 0.72
C HIS A 188 -2.40 6.68 1.19
N ASP A 189 -2.45 7.14 2.43
CA ASP A 189 -3.57 7.93 2.96
C ASP A 189 -3.54 9.38 2.46
N GLU A 190 -4.72 9.98 2.29
CA GLU A 190 -4.88 11.35 1.79
C GLU A 190 -5.94 12.11 2.61
N LEU A 191 -5.48 13.15 3.31
CA LEU A 191 -6.30 13.99 4.17
C LEU A 191 -7.28 14.87 3.39
N SER A 192 -6.93 15.28 2.16
CA SER A 192 -7.78 16.19 1.39
C SER A 192 -8.98 15.50 0.73
N LEU A 193 -8.99 14.16 0.72
CA LEU A 193 -10.07 13.38 0.12
C LEU A 193 -11.01 12.85 1.20
N PRO A 194 -12.34 12.87 0.96
CA PRO A 194 -13.31 12.23 1.83
C PRO A 194 -13.02 10.74 2.01
N LEU A 195 -13.46 10.17 3.14
CA LEU A 195 -13.25 8.75 3.43
C LEU A 195 -13.70 7.86 2.27
N GLY A 196 -12.82 6.97 1.83
CA GLY A 196 -13.07 5.99 0.77
C GLY A 196 -13.01 6.53 -0.66
N LYS A 197 -12.76 7.83 -0.85
CA LYS A 197 -12.51 8.37 -2.19
C LYS A 197 -11.11 8.00 -2.69
N ILE A 198 -11.01 7.62 -3.96
CA ILE A 198 -9.75 7.23 -4.61
C ILE A 198 -9.32 8.35 -5.54
N GLN A 199 -8.04 8.72 -5.50
CA GLN A 199 -7.44 9.53 -6.56
C GLN A 199 -6.17 8.87 -7.07
N ILE A 200 -6.16 8.54 -8.35
CA ILE A 200 -4.97 8.03 -9.05
C ILE A 200 -4.27 9.20 -9.71
N ARG A 201 -2.99 9.40 -9.42
CA ARG A 201 -2.19 10.49 -10.01
C ARG A 201 -0.98 9.93 -10.74
N LYS A 202 -0.67 10.59 -11.85
CA LYS A 202 0.44 10.24 -12.75
C LYS A 202 1.80 10.32 -12.05
N ARG A 203 2.80 9.74 -12.69
CA ARG A 203 4.21 9.88 -12.30
C ARG A 203 4.61 11.35 -12.21
N CYS A 204 5.62 11.65 -11.40
CA CYS A 204 6.11 13.00 -11.11
C CYS A 204 5.12 13.89 -10.35
N SER A 205 4.09 13.31 -9.72
CA SER A 205 3.14 14.06 -8.89
C SER A 205 3.75 14.55 -7.57
N SER A 206 3.32 15.72 -7.11
CA SER A 206 3.75 16.30 -5.82
C SER A 206 3.37 15.39 -4.63
N PRO A 207 4.22 15.28 -3.60
CA PRO A 207 3.90 14.49 -2.41
C PRO A 207 2.86 15.15 -1.49
N ARG A 208 2.43 16.40 -1.76
CA ARG A 208 1.40 17.14 -1.00
C ARG A 208 1.59 17.12 0.53
N GLY A 209 2.86 17.10 0.98
CA GLY A 209 3.19 17.08 2.40
C GLY A 209 3.36 15.67 3.00
N HIS A 210 2.90 14.62 2.34
CA HIS A 210 2.95 13.23 2.84
C HIS A 210 4.40 12.74 3.02
N ASN A 211 4.78 12.41 4.24
CA ASN A 211 6.17 12.13 4.61
C ASN A 211 6.73 10.87 3.93
N GLY A 212 5.92 9.84 3.75
CA GLY A 212 6.38 8.64 3.05
C GLY A 212 6.57 8.85 1.55
N LEU A 213 5.78 9.72 0.92
CA LEU A 213 5.98 10.04 -0.50
C LEU A 213 7.24 10.88 -0.68
N LYS A 214 7.49 11.85 0.21
CA LYS A 214 8.76 12.60 0.25
C LYS A 214 9.95 11.67 0.43
N SER A 215 9.85 10.68 1.32
CA SER A 215 10.87 9.67 1.56
C SER A 215 11.19 8.90 0.27
N ILE A 216 10.18 8.35 -0.41
CA ILE A 216 10.37 7.61 -1.68
C ILE A 216 10.97 8.51 -2.76
N GLN A 217 10.48 9.75 -2.91
CA GLN A 217 10.99 10.71 -3.90
C GLN A 217 12.46 11.10 -3.69
N SER A 218 12.95 11.06 -2.45
CA SER A 218 14.35 11.32 -2.13
C SER A 218 15.30 10.14 -2.45
N SER A 219 14.75 8.97 -2.81
CA SER A 219 15.53 7.80 -3.21
C SER A 219 15.93 7.83 -4.70
N ASN A 220 16.69 6.82 -5.12
CA ASN A 220 17.04 6.57 -6.53
C ASN A 220 15.83 6.33 -7.46
N ILE A 221 14.64 6.06 -6.90
CA ILE A 221 13.39 5.95 -7.68
C ILE A 221 12.92 7.33 -8.17
N GLY A 222 13.25 8.40 -7.44
CA GLY A 222 12.71 9.73 -7.70
C GLY A 222 11.18 9.74 -7.62
N ALA A 223 10.54 10.63 -8.38
CA ALA A 223 9.08 10.72 -8.45
C ALA A 223 8.46 9.78 -9.51
N ASN A 224 9.18 8.75 -9.95
CA ASN A 224 8.77 7.94 -11.10
C ASN A 224 7.85 6.77 -10.74
N PHE A 225 6.74 7.07 -10.07
CA PHE A 225 5.73 6.10 -9.65
C PHE A 225 4.33 6.71 -9.73
N ILE A 226 3.33 5.88 -9.97
CA ILE A 226 1.92 6.29 -9.90
C ILE A 226 1.51 6.34 -8.43
N THR A 227 0.71 7.32 -8.01
CA THR A 227 0.16 7.33 -6.65
C THR A 227 -1.32 7.02 -6.66
N VAL A 228 -1.76 6.13 -5.77
CA VAL A 228 -3.16 5.91 -5.44
C VAL A 228 -3.39 6.48 -4.04
N SER A 229 -4.11 7.58 -3.99
CA SER A 229 -4.49 8.26 -2.76
C SER A 229 -5.81 7.69 -2.25
N ILE A 230 -5.81 7.23 -1.00
CA ILE A 230 -7.01 6.72 -0.31
C ILE A 230 -7.47 7.79 0.65
N GLY A 231 -8.65 8.34 0.41
CA GLY A 231 -9.22 9.37 1.24
C GLY A 231 -9.50 8.86 2.65
N ILE A 232 -9.02 9.61 3.63
CA ILE A 232 -9.24 9.35 5.05
C ILE A 232 -10.04 10.47 5.72
N GLY A 233 -10.32 11.56 5.00
CA GLY A 233 -10.89 12.77 5.57
C GLY A 233 -9.87 13.62 6.33
N ARG A 234 -10.34 14.70 6.94
CA ARG A 234 -9.51 15.62 7.72
C ARG A 234 -10.25 16.05 8.98
N PRO A 235 -9.57 16.20 10.13
CA PRO A 235 -10.15 16.87 11.29
C PRO A 235 -10.40 18.36 10.96
N ASP A 236 -11.37 18.98 11.64
CA ASP A 236 -11.71 20.39 11.44
C ASP A 236 -10.54 21.32 11.73
N SER A 237 -9.74 20.96 12.75
CA SER A 237 -8.53 21.71 13.09
C SER A 237 -7.44 21.51 12.05
N ARG A 238 -6.78 22.62 11.69
CA ARG A 238 -5.56 22.63 10.87
C ARG A 238 -4.28 22.58 11.71
N ASP A 239 -4.40 22.50 13.04
CA ASP A 239 -3.25 22.35 13.93
C ASP A 239 -2.47 21.07 13.56
N PRO A 240 -1.15 21.16 13.31
CA PRO A 240 -0.33 20.00 12.97
C PRO A 240 -0.40 18.86 13.98
N ASN A 241 -0.52 19.14 15.28
CA ASN A 241 -0.60 18.13 16.33
C ASN A 241 -1.92 17.36 16.23
N VAL A 242 -3.04 18.07 16.04
CA VAL A 242 -4.36 17.43 15.87
C VAL A 242 -4.41 16.59 14.61
N VAL A 243 -3.79 17.06 13.51
CA VAL A 243 -3.68 16.27 12.28
C VAL A 243 -2.82 15.03 12.49
N SER A 244 -1.70 15.15 13.22
CA SER A 244 -0.82 14.03 13.56
C SER A 244 -1.55 12.98 14.41
N ASP A 245 -2.28 13.40 15.44
CA ASP A 245 -3.05 12.48 16.28
C ASP A 245 -4.18 11.83 15.49
N TYR A 246 -4.84 12.58 14.60
CA TYR A 246 -5.86 12.05 13.71
C TYR A 246 -5.31 10.92 12.82
N VAL A 247 -4.20 11.14 12.11
CA VAL A 247 -3.65 10.11 11.21
C VAL A 247 -3.12 8.88 11.97
N LEU A 248 -2.76 9.03 13.25
CA LEU A 248 -2.36 7.92 14.12
C LEU A 248 -3.52 7.25 14.85
N SER A 249 -4.74 7.75 14.72
CA SER A 249 -5.94 7.14 15.32
C SER A 249 -6.50 6.01 14.46
N ASN A 250 -7.19 5.06 15.10
CA ASN A 250 -7.76 3.88 14.43
C ASN A 250 -9.04 4.19 13.66
N PHE A 251 -9.23 3.50 12.54
CA PHE A 251 -10.53 3.41 11.90
C PHE A 251 -11.52 2.63 12.77
N ASN A 252 -12.77 3.07 12.79
CA ASN A 252 -13.88 2.30 13.36
C ASN A 252 -14.44 1.30 12.33
N ASN A 253 -15.35 0.43 12.78
CA ASN A 253 -15.91 -0.63 11.93
C ASN A 253 -16.61 -0.12 10.66
N ASN A 254 -17.36 0.99 10.75
CA ASN A 254 -18.04 1.56 9.59
C ASN A 254 -17.05 2.16 8.59
N GLU A 255 -15.97 2.76 9.08
CA GLU A 255 -14.89 3.27 8.24
C GLU A 255 -14.14 2.12 7.56
N LEU A 256 -13.86 1.02 8.27
CA LEU A 256 -13.27 -0.19 7.69
C LEU A 256 -14.16 -0.82 6.60
N LEU A 257 -15.49 -0.84 6.80
CA LEU A 257 -16.44 -1.26 5.75
C LEU A 257 -16.35 -0.36 4.52
N SER A 258 -16.21 0.96 4.71
CA SER A 258 -16.02 1.92 3.63
C SER A 258 -14.71 1.66 2.87
N LEU A 259 -13.61 1.33 3.58
CA LEU A 259 -12.34 0.95 2.97
C LEU A 259 -12.42 -0.39 2.23
N ASN A 260 -13.22 -1.34 2.69
CA ASN A 260 -13.46 -2.59 1.96
C ASN A 260 -14.14 -2.31 0.61
N GLN A 261 -15.18 -1.48 0.59
CA GLN A 261 -15.83 -1.02 -0.65
C GLN A 261 -14.85 -0.27 -1.56
N THR A 262 -13.98 0.55 -0.97
CA THR A 262 -12.91 1.26 -1.69
C THR A 262 -11.95 0.26 -2.36
N ALA A 263 -11.58 -0.84 -1.70
CA ALA A 263 -10.75 -1.87 -2.29
C ALA A 263 -11.44 -2.56 -3.49
N THR A 264 -12.75 -2.78 -3.43
CA THR A 264 -13.54 -3.28 -4.57
C THR A 264 -13.55 -2.30 -5.75
N GLN A 265 -13.65 -0.99 -5.50
CA GLN A 265 -13.55 0.01 -6.56
C GLN A 265 -12.14 0.04 -7.16
N LEU A 266 -11.12 0.01 -6.30
CA LEU A 266 -9.73 0.02 -6.73
C LEU A 266 -9.36 -1.22 -7.57
N TYR A 267 -9.92 -2.39 -7.25
CA TYR A 267 -9.76 -3.62 -8.04
C TYR A 267 -10.03 -3.37 -9.54
N ASN A 268 -11.15 -2.71 -9.87
CA ASN A 268 -11.49 -2.42 -11.26
C ASN A 268 -10.44 -1.54 -11.94
N HIS A 269 -9.93 -0.53 -11.24
CA HIS A 269 -8.85 0.32 -11.76
C HIS A 269 -7.54 -0.45 -11.95
N ILE A 270 -7.20 -1.36 -11.03
CA ILE A 270 -6.00 -2.20 -11.13
C ILE A 270 -6.09 -3.11 -12.36
N GLU A 271 -7.25 -3.71 -12.63
CA GLU A 271 -7.44 -4.54 -13.84
C GLU A 271 -7.22 -3.74 -15.12
N GLN A 272 -7.69 -2.48 -15.19
CA GLN A 272 -7.39 -1.60 -16.32
C GLN A 272 -5.91 -1.25 -16.42
N MET A 273 -5.27 -0.93 -15.29
CA MET A 273 -3.83 -0.62 -15.25
C MET A 273 -2.97 -1.81 -15.70
N LYS A 274 -3.37 -3.04 -15.41
CA LYS A 274 -2.71 -4.27 -15.90
C LYS A 274 -2.79 -4.43 -17.42
N LEU A 275 -3.77 -3.80 -18.06
CA LEU A 275 -3.90 -3.72 -19.52
C LEU A 275 -3.18 -2.50 -20.11
N GLY A 276 -2.46 -1.72 -19.29
CA GLY A 276 -1.81 -0.48 -19.71
C GLY A 276 -2.77 0.70 -19.86
N GLN A 277 -4.02 0.56 -19.41
CA GLN A 277 -5.01 1.62 -19.41
C GLN A 277 -4.96 2.37 -18.08
N TYR A 278 -4.47 3.61 -18.12
CA TYR A 278 -4.32 4.42 -16.92
C TYR A 278 -5.34 5.57 -16.93
N VAL A 279 -6.28 5.53 -15.99
CA VAL A 279 -7.18 6.65 -15.70
C VAL A 279 -6.56 7.47 -14.57
N TYR A 280 -6.19 8.72 -14.86
CA TYR A 280 -5.66 9.65 -13.88
C TYR A 280 -6.74 10.66 -13.52
N GLU A 281 -6.71 11.16 -12.28
CA GLU A 281 -7.65 12.17 -11.77
C GLU A 281 -9.10 11.70 -11.86
N ILE A 282 -9.44 10.73 -11.01
CA ILE A 282 -10.83 10.35 -10.76
C ILE A 282 -11.47 11.52 -10.00
N ASN A 283 -12.13 12.41 -10.74
CA ASN A 283 -13.10 13.34 -10.15
C ASN A 283 -14.44 12.63 -10.17
N ASP A 284 -14.73 11.88 -9.11
CA ASP A 284 -16.13 11.55 -8.82
C ASP A 284 -16.82 12.87 -8.51
N ASN A 285 -17.49 13.46 -9.50
CA ASN A 285 -18.44 14.55 -9.31
C ASN A 285 -19.62 14.08 -8.44
#